data_AF-A0A845VA32-F1
#
_entry.id   AF-A0A845VA32-F1
#
_cell.length_a   1.000
_cell.length_b   1.000
_cell.length_c   1.000
_cell.angle_alpha   90.00
_cell.angle_beta   90.00
_cell.angle_gamma   90.00
#
_symmetry.space_group_name_H-M   'P 1'
#
loop_
_entity.id
_entity.type
_entity.pdbx_description
1 polymer ?
#
loop_
_entity_poly.entity_id
_entity_poly.type
_entity_poly.pdbx_seq_one_letter_code
_entity_poly.pdbx_strand_id
1 'polypeptide(L)'
;MTNRSKSVRALALLLMGGILIITGAVSVGLYAFEAWSVAGAADQSIVFWMLPFLLGGLLLIGFGVTLLVFWRLLAKAESER
;
A
#
# COMPACT_ATOMS: atom_id res chain seq x y z
N MET A 1 -0.63 17.93 24.58
CA MET A 1 -1.36 17.30 23.45
C MET A 1 -2.73 16.88 23.93
N THR A 2 -3.81 17.42 23.35
CA THR A 2 -5.19 17.06 23.67
C THR A 2 -5.52 15.67 23.11
N ASN A 3 -6.36 14.86 23.78
CA ASN A 3 -6.76 13.53 23.29
C ASN A 3 -7.30 13.56 21.84
N ARG A 4 -8.01 14.64 21.49
CA ARG A 4 -8.53 14.88 20.12
C ARG A 4 -7.43 14.86 19.05
N SER A 5 -6.24 15.39 19.35
CA SER A 5 -5.12 15.42 18.40
C SER A 5 -4.53 14.03 18.12
N LYS A 6 -4.62 13.10 19.08
CA LYS A 6 -4.11 11.74 18.93
C LYS A 6 -5.06 10.87 18.12
N SER A 7 -6.37 10.94 18.41
CA SER A 7 -7.38 10.20 17.66
C SER A 7 -7.42 10.60 16.18
N VAL A 8 -7.24 11.89 15.86
CA VAL A 8 -7.13 12.36 14.47
C VAL A 8 -5.89 11.79 13.79
N ARG A 9 -4.75 11.74 14.48
CA ARG A 9 -3.52 11.12 13.93
C ARG A 9 -3.69 9.62 13.71
N ALA A 10 -4.30 8.91 14.65
CA ALA A 10 -4.59 7.49 14.51
C ALA A 10 -5.48 7.23 13.30
N LEU A 11 -6.57 8.00 13.15
CA LEU A 11 -7.46 7.90 12.00
C LEU A 11 -6.73 8.22 10.68
N ALA A 12 -5.90 9.27 10.67
CA ALA A 12 -5.10 9.62 9.49
C ALA A 12 -4.14 8.49 9.08
N LEU A 13 -3.42 7.89 10.04
CA LEU A 13 -2.52 6.76 9.77
C LEU A 13 -3.29 5.55 9.21
N LEU A 14 -4.46 5.24 9.76
CA LEU A 14 -5.32 4.16 9.29
C LEU A 14 -5.77 4.40 7.84
N LEU A 15 -6.31 5.59 7.56
CA LEU A 15 -6.82 5.94 6.23
C LEU A 15 -5.69 5.99 5.20
N MET A 16 -4.58 6.66 5.50
CA MET A 16 -3.43 6.73 4.60
C MET A 16 -2.84 5.35 4.35
N GLY A 17 -2.66 4.53 5.40
CA GLY A 17 -2.16 3.17 5.27
C GLY A 17 -3.07 2.30 4.39
N GLY A 18 -4.38 2.36 4.61
CA GLY A 18 -5.36 1.65 3.80
C GLY A 18 -5.35 2.08 2.33
N ILE A 19 -5.33 3.39 2.06
CA ILE A 19 -5.28 3.93 0.69
C ILE A 19 -4.02 3.44 -0.02
N LEU A 20 -2.85 3.54 0.61
CA LEU A 20 -1.59 3.09 0.02
C LEU A 20 -1.60 1.59 -0.32
N ILE A 21 -2.14 0.74 0.57
CA ILE A 21 -2.27 -0.70 0.30
C ILE A 21 -3.20 -0.95 -0.89
N ILE A 22 -4.36 -0.29 -0.94
CA ILE A 22 -5.33 -0.44 -2.03
C ILE A 22 -4.69 -0.01 -3.35
N THR A 23 -4.11 1.19 -3.41
CA THR A 23 -3.44 1.70 -4.62
C THR A 23 -2.31 0.78 -5.05
N GLY A 24 -1.47 0.33 -4.11
CA GLY A 24 -0.39 -0.59 -4.41
C GLY A 24 -0.86 -1.95 -4.92
N ALA A 25 -1.91 -2.52 -4.33
CA ALA A 25 -2.52 -3.76 -4.78
C ALA A 25 -3.11 -3.64 -6.19
N VAL A 26 -3.76 -2.51 -6.51
CA VAL A 26 -4.25 -2.22 -7.86
C VAL A 26 -3.08 -2.14 -8.86
N SER A 27 -1.98 -1.45 -8.51
CA SER A 27 -0.80 -1.37 -9.39
C SER A 27 -0.15 -2.74 -9.64
N VAL A 28 -0.02 -3.57 -8.61
CA VAL A 28 0.48 -4.96 -8.77
C VAL A 28 -0.49 -5.81 -9.59
N GLY A 29 -1.79 -5.66 -9.37
CA GLY A 29 -2.84 -6.36 -10.13
C GLY A 29 -2.82 -6.00 -11.62
N LEU A 30 -2.63 -4.72 -11.95
CA LEU A 30 -2.48 -4.26 -13.33
C LEU A 30 -1.24 -4.88 -14.00
N TYR A 31 -0.10 -4.88 -13.32
CA TYR A 31 1.10 -5.56 -13.83
C TYR A 31 0.84 -7.05 -14.08
N ALA A 32 0.22 -7.74 -13.11
CA ALA A 32 -0.04 -9.17 -13.22
C ALA A 32 -1.02 -9.49 -14.37
N PHE A 33 -2.04 -8.65 -14.55
CA PHE A 33 -3.01 -8.78 -15.64
C PHE A 33 -2.34 -8.62 -17.01
N GLU A 34 -1.49 -7.60 -17.18
CA GLU A 34 -0.79 -7.34 -18.44
C GLU A 34 0.30 -8.36 -18.72
N ALA A 35 1.02 -8.82 -17.69
CA ALA A 35 1.96 -9.94 -17.84
C ALA A 35 1.26 -11.23 -18.27
N TRP A 36 0.04 -11.46 -17.79
CA TRP A 36 -0.78 -12.59 -18.19
C TRP A 36 -1.33 -12.45 -19.62
N SER A 37 -1.74 -11.24 -20.02
CA SER A 37 -2.35 -10.98 -21.34
C SER A 37 -1.40 -11.28 -22.50
N VAL A 38 -0.10 -11.07 -22.29
CA VAL A 38 0.96 -11.35 -23.30
C VAL A 38 1.74 -12.64 -23.04
N ALA A 39 1.29 -13.47 -22.09
CA ALA A 39 1.96 -14.73 -21.79
C ALA A 39 1.97 -15.65 -23.03
N GLY A 40 3.17 -15.96 -23.53
CA GLY A 40 3.36 -16.77 -24.73
C GLY A 40 3.37 -15.99 -26.05
N ALA A 41 3.23 -14.67 -26.01
CA ALA A 41 3.51 -13.82 -27.17
C ALA A 41 5.02 -13.78 -27.45
N ALA A 42 5.39 -13.60 -28.72
CA ALA A 42 6.79 -13.44 -29.14
C ALA A 42 7.40 -12.11 -28.65
N ASP A 43 6.57 -11.08 -28.47
CA ASP A 43 6.95 -9.81 -27.86
C ASP A 43 6.34 -9.70 -26.46
N GLN A 44 7.21 -9.64 -25.44
CA GLN A 44 6.85 -9.44 -24.03
C GLN A 44 7.47 -8.15 -23.46
N SER A 45 7.91 -7.24 -24.33
CA SER A 45 8.55 -5.98 -23.92
C SER A 45 7.61 -5.12 -23.05
N ILE A 46 6.29 -5.21 -23.24
CA ILE A 46 5.31 -4.52 -22.41
C ILE A 46 5.42 -4.87 -20.93
N VAL A 47 5.77 -6.12 -20.59
CA VAL A 47 5.95 -6.57 -19.20
C VAL A 47 7.11 -5.83 -18.55
N PHE A 48 8.20 -5.62 -19.30
CA PHE A 48 9.34 -4.84 -18.84
C PHE A 48 8.95 -3.36 -18.62
N TRP A 49 8.20 -2.76 -19.54
CA TRP A 49 7.74 -1.38 -19.39
C TRP A 49 6.79 -1.17 -18.21
N MET A 50 6.10 -2.24 -17.77
CA MET A 50 5.21 -2.22 -16.62
C MET A 50 5.90 -2.53 -15.28
N LEU A 51 7.19 -2.88 -15.25
CA LEU A 51 7.95 -3.08 -14.02
C LEU A 51 7.81 -1.94 -12.98
N PRO A 52 7.78 -0.64 -13.37
CA PRO A 52 7.56 0.44 -12.41
C PRO A 52 6.23 0.32 -11.64
N PHE A 53 5.18 -0.25 -12.24
CA PHE A 53 3.90 -0.48 -11.55
C PHE A 53 3.99 -1.61 -10.53
N LEU A 54 4.72 -2.67 -10.84
CA LEU A 54 5.00 -3.75 -9.89
C LEU A 54 5.81 -3.22 -8.70
N LEU A 55 6.97 -2.62 -8.97
CA LEU A 55 7.89 -2.15 -7.94
C LEU A 55 7.27 -1.02 -7.11
N GLY A 56 6.64 -0.06 -7.78
CA GLY A 56 5.90 1.02 -7.12
C GLY A 56 4.73 0.49 -6.30
N GLY A 57 3.98 -0.47 -6.81
CA GLY A 57 2.87 -1.10 -6.09
C GLY A 57 3.33 -1.83 -4.82
N LEU A 58 4.39 -2.63 -4.90
CA LEU A 58 4.99 -3.30 -3.75
C LEU A 58 5.51 -2.29 -2.71
N LEU A 59 6.13 -1.20 -3.15
CA LEU A 59 6.60 -0.11 -2.28
C LEU A 59 5.43 0.55 -1.54
N LEU A 60 4.33 0.86 -2.24
CA LEU A 60 3.13 1.44 -1.65
C LEU A 60 2.50 0.50 -0.60
N ILE A 61 2.42 -0.80 -0.90
CA ILE A 61 1.97 -1.80 0.07
C ILE A 61 2.87 -1.79 1.29
N GLY A 62 4.20 -1.83 1.12
CA GLY A 62 5.16 -1.80 2.22
C GLY A 62 5.02 -0.55 3.11
N PHE A 63 4.87 0.63 2.51
CA PHE A 63 4.62 1.87 3.25
C PHE A 63 3.26 1.83 3.97
N GLY A 64 2.20 1.38 3.31
CA GLY A 64 0.88 1.30 3.91
C GLY A 64 0.84 0.34 5.10
N VAL A 65 1.47 -0.83 4.98
CA VAL A 65 1.66 -1.78 6.10
C VAL A 65 2.42 -1.13 7.24
N THR A 66 3.50 -0.40 6.95
CA THR A 66 4.28 0.32 7.96
C THR A 66 3.43 1.34 8.71
N LEU A 67 2.60 2.12 8.01
CA LEU A 67 1.67 3.07 8.64
C LEU A 67 0.62 2.36 9.51
N LEU A 68 0.12 1.19 9.08
CA LEU A 68 -0.80 0.40 9.89
C LEU A 68 -0.14 -0.16 11.17
N VAL A 69 1.14 -0.50 11.12
CA VAL A 69 1.90 -0.87 12.32
C VAL A 69 1.98 0.31 13.28
N PHE A 70 2.32 1.51 12.80
CA PHE A 70 2.33 2.72 13.63
C PHE A 70 0.95 3.07 14.21
N TRP A 71 -0.11 2.91 13.43
CA TRP A 71 -1.49 3.06 13.90
C TRP A 71 -1.78 2.09 15.06
N ARG A 72 -1.43 0.80 14.91
CA ARG A 72 -1.62 -0.20 15.98
C ARG A 72 -0.84 0.14 17.24
N LEU A 73 0.41 0.57 17.12
CA LEU A 73 1.22 0.97 18.26
C LEU A 73 0.63 2.18 18.98
N LEU A 74 0.12 3.17 18.24
CA LEU A 74 -0.54 4.35 18.81
C LEU A 74 -1.84 3.96 19.53
N ALA A 75 -2.67 3.11 18.92
CA ALA A 75 -3.92 2.64 19.52
C ALA A 75 -3.69 1.82 20.80
N LYS A 76 -2.66 0.95 20.82
CA LYS A 76 -2.29 0.17 22.01
C LYS A 76 -1.82 1.08 23.16
N ALA A 77 -1.00 2.09 22.85
CA ALA A 77 -0.54 3.05 23.85
C ALA A 77 -1.69 3.89 24.46
N GLU A 78 -2.83 4.01 23.76
CA GLU A 78 -4.03 4.65 24.31
C GLU A 78 -4.83 3.72 25.22
N SER A 79 -4.86 2.39 24.99
CA SER A 79 -5.62 1.46 25.83
C SER A 79 -4.97 1.14 27.17
N GLU A 80 -3.65 1.35 27.30
CA GLU A 80 -2.88 1.09 28.52
C GLU A 80 -2.87 2.28 29.51
N ARG A 81 -3.57 3.38 29.19
CA ARG A 81 -3.72 4.57 30.05
C ARG A 81 -5.14 4.75 30.54
#